data_AF-A0A7C1AA94-F1
#
_entry.id   AF-A0A7C1AA94-F1
#
_cell.length_a   1.000
_cell.length_b   1.000
_cell.length_c   1.000
_cell.angle_alpha   90.00
_cell.angle_beta   90.00
_cell.angle_gamma   90.00
#
_symmetry.space_group_name_H-M   'P 1'
#
loop_
_entity.id
_entity.type
_entity.pdbx_description
1 polymer ?
#
loop_
_entity_poly.entity_id
_entity_poly.type
_entity_poly.pdbx_seq_one_letter_code
_entity_poly.pdbx_strand_id
1 'polypeptide(L)'
;MKLNGPRPGGSFQQLKMLADRFSYINWALADQAIVSGASFITTVLIARYLGMEEFGRFALAWLGVFFAQNLQIALVVAPMMTIGPKQPGSQRSTYTGSVILQQGVIAAATTGIVYFSVVLADLFAPEWRLGAVAVPLTVLVLVGQCAEFLRRYYFTFDRARISFTIDFARYGSQTVFLLALCEGFVVEASISAVLYAMAVAALIGLILGLLFFGPVSFQASNMRRTLSRHWYFARWLIPTAVAN
;
A
#
# COMPACT_ATOMS: atom_id res chain seq x y z
N MET A 1 20.42 11.53 45.84
CA MET A 1 19.64 12.07 44.70
C MET A 1 20.59 12.82 43.79
N LYS A 2 21.10 12.18 42.73
CA LYS A 2 21.85 12.82 41.63
C LYS A 2 21.31 12.23 40.33
N LEU A 3 20.46 13.00 39.66
CA LEU A 3 19.96 12.67 38.33
C LEU A 3 21.08 12.97 37.34
N ASN A 4 21.68 11.92 36.77
CA ASN A 4 22.53 12.04 35.59
C ASN A 4 21.62 12.37 34.39
N GLY A 5 21.41 13.66 34.14
CA GLY A 5 20.82 14.13 32.89
C GLY A 5 21.72 13.79 31.70
N PRO A 6 21.16 13.53 30.50
CA PRO A 6 21.95 13.25 29.32
C PRO A 6 22.85 14.44 28.98
N ARG A 7 24.15 14.18 28.77
CA ARG A 7 25.10 15.20 28.31
C ARG A 7 24.62 15.76 26.97
N PRO A 8 24.57 17.09 26.77
CA PRO A 8 24.18 17.66 25.50
C PRO A 8 25.21 17.24 24.45
N GLY A 9 24.77 16.45 23.47
CA GLY A 9 25.56 16.16 22.27
C GLY A 9 25.96 17.47 21.60
N GLY A 10 27.25 17.60 21.23
CA GLY A 10 27.81 18.83 20.65
C GLY A 10 27.00 19.34 19.46
N SER A 11 27.04 20.65 19.21
CA SER A 11 26.22 21.35 18.18
C SER A 11 26.19 20.66 16.81
N PHE A 12 27.27 19.95 16.45
CA PHE A 12 27.39 19.15 15.25
C PHE A 12 26.39 17.97 15.17
N GLN A 13 26.12 17.29 16.29
CA GLN A 13 25.12 16.22 16.34
C GLN A 13 23.70 16.78 16.19
N GLN A 14 23.42 17.94 16.78
CA GLN A 14 22.13 18.61 16.64
C GLN A 14 21.89 19.09 15.20
N LEU A 15 22.90 19.68 14.56
CA LEU A 15 22.85 20.09 13.15
C LEU A 15 22.63 18.90 12.22
N LYS A 16 23.32 17.77 12.45
CA LYS A 16 23.13 16.55 11.68
C LYS A 16 21.72 15.98 11.86
N MET A 17 21.20 15.93 13.10
CA MET A 17 19.82 15.51 13.36
C MET A 17 18.78 16.39 12.65
N LEU A 18 18.98 17.71 12.64
CA LEU A 18 18.12 18.64 11.91
C LEU A 18 18.18 18.38 10.40
N ALA A 19 19.38 18.26 9.83
CA ALA A 19 19.57 17.98 8.41
C ALA A 19 18.93 16.65 7.97
N ASP A 20 19.10 15.58 8.76
CA ASP A 20 18.49 14.28 8.49
C ASP A 20 16.96 14.36 8.55
N ARG A 21 16.41 15.13 9.49
CA ARG A 21 14.96 15.38 9.61
C ARG A 21 14.41 16.16 8.41
N PHE A 22 15.11 17.21 7.96
CA PHE A 22 14.72 17.97 6.77
C PHE A 22 14.77 17.11 5.51
N SER A 23 15.82 16.29 5.34
CA SER A 23 15.93 15.35 4.22
C SER A 23 14.76 14.35 4.22
N TYR A 24 14.40 13.77 5.37
CA TYR A 24 13.26 12.85 5.47
C TYR A 24 11.93 13.52 5.07
N ILE A 25 11.68 14.75 5.53
CA ILE A 25 10.48 15.53 5.19
C ILE A 25 10.41 15.77 3.66
N ASN A 26 11.54 16.11 3.04
CA ASN A 26 11.59 16.33 1.59
C ASN A 26 11.21 15.07 0.79
N TRP A 27 11.67 13.89 1.22
CA TRP A 27 11.29 12.63 0.57
C TRP A 27 9.81 12.30 0.76
N ALA A 28 9.26 12.51 1.95
CA ALA A 28 7.83 12.28 2.20
C ALA A 28 6.93 13.22 1.38
N LEU A 29 7.35 14.47 1.19
CA LEU A 29 6.62 15.44 0.34
C LEU A 29 6.70 15.07 -1.14
N ALA A 30 7.89 14.71 -1.64
CA ALA A 30 8.07 14.30 -3.03
C ALA A 30 7.28 13.03 -3.37
N ASP A 31 7.27 12.07 -2.45
CA ASP A 31 6.47 10.86 -2.51
C ASP A 31 4.97 11.17 -2.61
N GLN A 32 4.46 12.03 -1.72
CA GLN A 32 3.06 12.47 -1.78
C GLN A 32 2.69 13.23 -3.06
N ALA A 33 3.59 14.05 -3.58
CA ALA A 33 3.38 14.77 -4.83
C ALA A 33 3.19 13.81 -6.02
N ILE A 34 4.01 12.77 -6.13
CA ILE A 34 3.88 11.74 -7.17
C ILE A 34 2.57 10.99 -7.02
N VAL A 35 2.27 10.48 -5.83
CA VAL A 35 1.07 9.67 -5.57
C VAL A 35 -0.19 10.47 -5.92
N SER A 36 -0.24 11.73 -5.48
CA SER A 36 -1.40 12.60 -5.68
C SER A 36 -1.53 13.03 -7.14
N GLY A 37 -0.43 13.45 -7.77
CA GLY A 37 -0.41 13.85 -9.17
C GLY A 37 -0.78 12.69 -10.10
N ALA A 38 -0.21 11.51 -9.89
CA ALA A 38 -0.52 10.33 -10.69
C ALA A 38 -1.97 9.87 -10.48
N SER A 39 -2.47 9.89 -9.24
CA SER A 39 -3.87 9.55 -8.97
C SER A 39 -4.85 10.53 -9.64
N PHE A 40 -4.54 11.84 -9.61
CA PHE A 40 -5.32 12.85 -10.33
C PHE A 40 -5.32 12.58 -11.84
N ILE A 41 -4.16 12.36 -12.44
CA ILE A 41 -4.02 12.05 -13.87
C ILE A 41 -4.80 10.78 -14.20
N THR A 42 -4.67 9.71 -13.40
CA THR A 42 -5.41 8.46 -13.57
C THR A 42 -6.91 8.70 -13.58
N THR A 43 -7.46 9.44 -12.61
CA THR A 43 -8.89 9.76 -12.56
C THR A 43 -9.35 10.52 -13.80
N VAL A 44 -8.58 11.52 -14.24
CA VAL A 44 -8.89 12.32 -15.44
C VAL A 44 -8.86 11.45 -16.71
N LEU A 45 -7.85 10.59 -16.86
CA LEU A 45 -7.74 9.70 -18.02
C LEU A 45 -8.90 8.71 -18.07
N ILE A 46 -9.21 8.03 -16.96
CA ILE A 46 -10.30 7.06 -16.91
C ILE A 46 -11.64 7.75 -17.24
N ALA A 47 -11.93 8.91 -16.63
CA ALA A 47 -13.18 9.63 -16.87
C ALA A 47 -13.31 10.11 -18.31
N ARG A 48 -12.21 10.59 -18.92
CA ARG A 48 -12.23 11.12 -20.30
C ARG A 48 -12.32 10.02 -21.35
N TYR A 49 -11.62 8.91 -21.17
CA TYR A 49 -11.46 7.89 -22.22
C TYR A 49 -12.47 6.75 -22.13
N LEU A 50 -12.91 6.35 -20.94
CA LEU A 50 -13.94 5.31 -20.81
C LEU A 50 -15.37 5.87 -20.86
N GLY A 51 -15.54 7.17 -20.66
CA GLY A 51 -16.85 7.80 -20.54
C GLY A 51 -17.48 7.61 -19.15
N MET A 52 -18.62 8.29 -18.93
CA MET A 52 -19.23 8.39 -17.60
C MET A 52 -19.79 7.07 -17.06
N GLU A 53 -20.33 6.20 -17.92
CA GLU A 53 -20.91 4.91 -17.51
C GLU A 53 -19.82 3.98 -16.96
N GLU A 54 -18.75 3.78 -17.72
CA GLU A 54 -17.61 2.95 -17.30
C GLU A 54 -16.83 3.56 -16.14
N PHE A 55 -16.72 4.90 -16.08
CA PHE A 55 -16.16 5.57 -14.91
C PHE A 55 -16.99 5.29 -13.64
N GLY A 56 -18.32 5.26 -13.75
CA GLY A 56 -19.21 4.86 -12.65
C GLY A 56 -18.96 3.42 -12.19
N ARG A 57 -18.83 2.48 -13.13
CA ARG A 57 -18.47 1.07 -12.82
C ARG A 57 -17.11 0.98 -12.15
N PHE A 58 -16.13 1.74 -12.63
CA PHE A 58 -14.80 1.83 -12.04
C PHE A 58 -14.88 2.34 -10.60
N ALA A 59 -15.61 3.43 -10.36
CA ALA A 59 -15.78 3.99 -9.02
C ALA A 59 -16.43 2.97 -8.05
N LEU A 60 -17.44 2.22 -8.50
CA LEU A 60 -18.04 1.14 -7.70
C LEU A 60 -17.04 0.02 -7.39
N ALA A 61 -16.31 -0.46 -8.40
CA ALA A 61 -15.28 -1.47 -8.22
C ALA A 61 -14.16 -0.99 -7.27
N TRP A 62 -13.80 0.28 -7.36
CA TRP A 62 -12.75 0.92 -6.56
C TRP A 62 -13.07 0.94 -5.06
N LEU A 63 -14.34 0.87 -4.66
CA LEU A 63 -14.73 0.70 -3.26
C LEU A 63 -14.13 -0.58 -2.66
N GLY A 64 -13.99 -1.66 -3.44
CA GLY A 64 -13.32 -2.88 -3.01
C GLY A 64 -11.84 -2.67 -2.72
N VAL A 65 -11.16 -1.84 -3.53
CA VAL A 65 -9.75 -1.45 -3.30
C VAL A 65 -9.63 -0.65 -2.01
N PHE A 66 -10.48 0.36 -1.81
CA PHE A 66 -10.48 1.16 -0.57
C PHE A 66 -10.77 0.31 0.67
N PHE A 67 -11.76 -0.58 0.60
CA PHE A 67 -12.08 -1.49 1.70
C PHE A 67 -10.86 -2.33 2.09
N ALA A 68 -10.20 -2.96 1.12
CA ALA A 68 -9.01 -3.77 1.37
C ALA A 68 -7.87 -2.93 1.96
N GLN A 69 -7.63 -1.74 1.41
CA GLN A 69 -6.61 -0.81 1.88
C GLN A 69 -6.87 -0.33 3.31
N ASN A 70 -8.11 0.01 3.66
CA ASN A 70 -8.48 0.46 4.99
C ASN A 70 -8.26 -0.64 6.04
N LEU A 71 -8.65 -1.89 5.73
CA LEU A 71 -8.38 -3.03 6.60
C LEU A 71 -6.88 -3.31 6.73
N GLN A 72 -6.12 -3.26 5.64
CA GLN A 72 -4.67 -3.39 5.67
C GLN A 72 -4.03 -2.33 6.57
N ILE A 73 -4.48 -1.08 6.46
CA ILE A 73 -3.97 0.03 7.27
C ILE A 73 -4.23 -0.23 8.75
N ALA A 74 -5.48 -0.53 9.11
CA ALA A 74 -5.87 -0.73 10.50
C ALA A 74 -5.18 -1.94 11.14
N LEU A 75 -5.13 -3.07 10.42
CA LEU A 75 -4.67 -4.34 10.95
C LEU A 75 -3.16 -4.54 10.87
N VAL A 76 -2.48 -3.95 9.87
CA VAL A 76 -1.07 -4.24 9.58
C VAL A 76 -0.22 -2.97 9.62
N VAL A 77 -0.53 -1.98 8.79
CA VAL A 77 0.38 -0.85 8.55
C VAL A 77 0.48 0.07 9.76
N ALA A 78 -0.64 0.50 10.35
CA ALA A 78 -0.62 1.42 11.48
C ALA A 78 0.05 0.81 12.73
N PRO A 79 -0.22 -0.46 13.12
CA PRO A 79 0.58 -1.14 14.14
C PRO A 79 2.06 -1.24 13.77
N MET A 80 2.39 -1.57 12.51
CA MET A 80 3.77 -1.66 12.04
C MET A 80 4.52 -0.34 12.20
N MET A 81 3.95 0.77 11.73
CA MET A 81 4.55 2.09 11.81
C MET A 81 4.74 2.56 13.26
N THR A 82 3.90 2.09 14.19
CA THR A 82 3.96 2.48 15.60
C THR A 82 4.92 1.61 16.43
N ILE A 83 4.92 0.30 16.17
CA ILE A 83 5.61 -0.72 16.98
C ILE A 83 6.97 -1.11 16.36
N GLY A 84 7.08 -1.06 15.03
CA GLY A 84 8.25 -1.47 14.26
C GLY A 84 9.52 -0.68 14.58
N PRO A 85 9.50 0.67 14.57
CA PRO A 85 10.69 1.47 14.87
C PRO A 85 11.24 1.26 16.28
N LYS A 86 10.40 0.75 17.20
CA LYS A 86 10.74 0.49 18.62
C LYS A 86 11.36 -0.89 18.85
N GLN A 87 11.49 -1.73 17.82
CA GLN A 87 12.07 -3.06 17.97
C GLN A 87 13.60 -2.98 18.12
N PRO A 88 14.20 -3.72 19.07
CA PRO A 88 15.65 -3.88 19.13
C PRO A 88 16.20 -4.44 17.82
N GLY A 89 17.41 -4.04 17.43
CA GLY A 89 18.03 -4.49 16.18
C GLY A 89 18.07 -6.02 16.02
N SER A 90 18.32 -6.76 17.10
CA SER A 90 18.34 -8.24 17.12
C SER A 90 16.97 -8.89 16.90
N GLN A 91 15.87 -8.18 17.16
CA GLN A 91 14.50 -8.70 17.02
C GLN A 91 13.81 -8.20 15.75
N ARG A 92 14.43 -7.26 15.02
CA ARG A 92 13.82 -6.59 13.87
C ARG A 92 13.54 -7.52 12.69
N SER A 93 14.43 -8.47 12.40
CA SER A 93 14.23 -9.45 11.32
C SER A 93 13.07 -10.41 11.64
N THR A 94 12.98 -10.86 12.89
CA THR A 94 11.91 -11.76 13.35
C THR A 94 10.56 -11.05 13.45
N TYR A 95 10.54 -9.79 13.89
CA TYR A 95 9.35 -8.94 13.85
C TYR A 95 8.89 -8.76 12.40
N THR A 96 9.81 -8.40 11.49
CA THR A 96 9.51 -8.23 10.06
C THR A 96 8.88 -9.49 9.47
N GLY A 97 9.41 -10.68 9.76
CA GLY A 97 8.82 -11.94 9.30
C GLY A 97 7.40 -12.17 9.81
N SER A 98 7.14 -11.82 11.07
CA SER A 98 5.79 -11.91 11.65
C SER A 98 4.80 -10.97 10.93
N VAL A 99 5.23 -9.74 10.65
CA VAL A 99 4.39 -8.74 9.95
C VAL A 99 4.15 -9.13 8.48
N ILE A 100 5.14 -9.72 7.79
CA ILE A 100 4.96 -10.21 6.42
C ILE A 100 3.92 -11.33 6.36
N LEU A 101 3.97 -12.29 7.29
CA LEU A 101 2.95 -13.35 7.34
C LEU A 101 1.56 -12.78 7.61
N GLN A 102 1.46 -11.83 8.54
CA GLN A 102 0.21 -11.12 8.82
C GLN A 102 -0.29 -10.36 7.58
N GLN A 103 0.58 -9.65 6.86
CA GLN A 103 0.26 -8.99 5.61
C GLN A 103 -0.25 -9.98 4.56
N GLY A 104 0.41 -11.13 4.39
CA GLY A 104 -0.02 -12.16 3.44
C GLY A 104 -1.42 -12.70 3.75
N VAL A 105 -1.71 -12.97 5.03
CA VAL A 105 -3.04 -13.42 5.48
C VAL A 105 -4.10 -12.34 5.23
N ILE A 106 -3.83 -11.08 5.60
CA ILE A 106 -4.79 -9.99 5.40
C ILE A 106 -5.00 -9.70 3.91
N ALA A 107 -3.95 -9.72 3.09
CA ALA A 107 -4.05 -9.52 1.65
C ALA A 107 -4.89 -10.63 1.00
N ALA A 108 -4.66 -11.91 1.36
CA ALA A 108 -5.45 -13.02 0.86
C ALA A 108 -6.92 -12.95 1.30
N ALA A 109 -7.17 -12.65 2.58
CA ALA A 109 -8.53 -12.54 3.12
C ALA A 109 -9.32 -11.39 2.46
N THR A 110 -8.74 -10.20 2.38
CA THR A 110 -9.39 -9.04 1.75
C THR A 110 -9.59 -9.23 0.25
N THR A 111 -8.64 -9.84 -0.45
CA THR A 111 -8.81 -10.21 -1.87
C THR A 111 -9.96 -11.19 -2.06
N GLY A 112 -10.06 -12.21 -1.20
CA GLY A 112 -11.18 -13.16 -1.22
C GLY A 112 -12.51 -12.46 -0.98
N ILE A 113 -12.60 -11.59 0.04
CA ILE A 113 -13.80 -10.82 0.34
C ILE A 113 -14.20 -9.97 -0.88
N VAL A 114 -13.28 -9.21 -1.47
CA VAL A 114 -13.57 -8.39 -2.65
C VAL A 114 -14.03 -9.24 -3.83
N TYR A 115 -13.39 -10.38 -4.09
CA TYR A 115 -13.82 -11.31 -5.14
C TYR A 115 -15.25 -11.77 -4.94
N PHE A 116 -15.57 -12.27 -3.73
CA PHE A 116 -16.91 -12.74 -3.40
C PHE A 116 -17.93 -11.59 -3.45
N SER A 117 -17.59 -10.39 -3.00
CA SER A 117 -18.46 -9.22 -3.08
C SER A 117 -18.80 -8.86 -4.53
N VAL A 118 -17.83 -8.90 -5.45
CA VAL A 118 -18.09 -8.63 -6.87
C VAL A 118 -18.97 -9.73 -7.49
N VAL A 119 -18.69 -11.00 -7.19
CA VAL A 119 -19.50 -12.13 -7.69
C VAL A 119 -20.93 -12.04 -7.17
N LEU A 120 -21.13 -11.73 -5.88
CA LEU A 120 -22.46 -11.54 -5.30
C LEU A 120 -23.17 -10.32 -5.92
N ALA A 121 -22.46 -9.22 -6.15
CA ALA A 121 -23.03 -8.04 -6.81
C ALA A 121 -23.52 -8.37 -8.22
N ASP A 122 -22.77 -9.17 -8.99
CA ASP A 122 -23.18 -9.59 -10.34
C ASP A 122 -24.41 -10.52 -10.32
N LEU A 123 -24.62 -11.28 -9.23
CA LEU A 123 -25.80 -12.13 -9.05
C LEU A 123 -27.06 -11.35 -8.62
N PHE A 124 -26.91 -10.34 -7.75
CA PHE A 124 -28.05 -9.60 -7.19
C PHE A 124 -28.36 -8.28 -7.90
N ALA A 125 -27.36 -7.70 -8.59
CA ALA A 125 -27.43 -6.44 -9.33
C ALA A 125 -26.72 -6.58 -10.70
N PRO A 126 -27.17 -7.50 -11.58
CA PRO A 126 -26.52 -7.79 -12.87
C PRO A 126 -26.43 -6.55 -13.78
N GLU A 127 -27.29 -5.55 -13.59
CA GLU A 127 -27.27 -4.28 -14.31
C GLU A 127 -25.97 -3.46 -14.08
N TRP A 128 -25.22 -3.74 -13.01
CA TRP A 128 -23.93 -3.09 -12.77
C TRP A 128 -22.81 -3.63 -13.67
N ARG A 129 -22.98 -4.83 -14.24
CA ARG A 129 -22.04 -5.50 -15.17
C ARG A 129 -20.61 -5.59 -14.62
N LEU A 130 -20.45 -6.08 -13.38
CA LEU A 130 -19.15 -6.14 -12.71
C LEU A 130 -18.41 -7.48 -12.92
N GLY A 131 -19.05 -8.49 -13.52
CA GLY A 131 -18.42 -9.80 -13.74
C GLY A 131 -17.06 -9.74 -14.43
N ALA A 132 -16.89 -8.91 -15.47
CA ALA A 132 -15.63 -8.74 -16.19
C ALA A 132 -14.51 -8.05 -15.36
N VAL A 133 -14.87 -7.44 -14.23
CA VAL A 133 -13.99 -6.69 -13.35
C VAL A 133 -13.44 -7.55 -12.20
N ALA A 134 -14.11 -8.65 -11.85
CA ALA A 134 -13.78 -9.45 -10.67
C ALA A 134 -12.31 -9.88 -10.61
N VAL A 135 -11.79 -10.47 -11.70
CA VAL A 135 -10.41 -10.94 -11.78
C VAL A 135 -9.40 -9.78 -11.79
N PRO A 136 -9.45 -8.81 -12.72
CA PRO A 136 -8.46 -7.74 -12.74
C PRO A 136 -8.46 -6.89 -11.46
N LEU A 137 -9.64 -6.64 -10.86
CA LEU A 137 -9.74 -5.93 -9.59
C LEU A 137 -9.06 -6.67 -8.46
N THR A 138 -9.28 -7.99 -8.34
CA THR A 138 -8.72 -8.78 -7.23
C THR A 138 -7.22 -8.99 -7.37
N VAL A 139 -6.72 -9.11 -8.61
CA VAL A 139 -5.28 -9.06 -8.89
C VAL A 139 -4.70 -7.71 -8.47
N LEU A 140 -5.36 -6.59 -8.83
CA LEU A 140 -4.94 -5.26 -8.39
C LEU A 140 -4.96 -5.12 -6.86
N VAL A 141 -5.99 -5.62 -6.18
CA VAL A 141 -6.09 -5.59 -4.71
C VAL A 141 -4.95 -6.37 -4.07
N LEU A 142 -4.66 -7.58 -4.54
CA LEU A 142 -3.60 -8.42 -3.99
C LEU A 142 -2.23 -7.79 -4.18
N VAL A 143 -1.88 -7.45 -5.42
CA VAL A 143 -0.56 -6.91 -5.76
C VAL A 143 -0.39 -5.50 -5.22
N GLY A 144 -1.41 -4.66 -5.32
CA GLY A 144 -1.43 -3.29 -4.83
C GLY A 144 -1.22 -3.20 -3.32
N GLN A 145 -1.87 -4.07 -2.54
CA GLN A 145 -1.64 -4.14 -1.10
C GLN A 145 -0.21 -4.56 -0.76
N CYS A 146 0.35 -5.54 -1.47
CA CYS A 146 1.74 -5.97 -1.27
C CYS A 146 2.74 -4.87 -1.62
N ALA A 147 2.53 -4.14 -2.71
CA ALA A 147 3.36 -2.99 -3.09
C ALA A 147 3.27 -1.86 -2.04
N GLU A 148 2.06 -1.50 -1.61
CA GLU A 148 1.84 -0.48 -0.58
C GLU A 148 2.47 -0.90 0.76
N PHE A 149 2.38 -2.17 1.13
CA PHE A 149 3.03 -2.69 2.32
C PHE A 149 4.54 -2.45 2.30
N LEU A 150 5.22 -2.78 1.20
CA LEU A 150 6.67 -2.59 1.07
C LEU A 150 7.04 -1.12 1.11
N ARG A 151 6.30 -0.26 0.40
CA ARG A 151 6.43 1.21 0.46
C ARG A 151 6.39 1.69 1.92
N ARG A 152 5.37 1.29 2.69
CA ARG A 152 5.19 1.67 4.11
C ARG A 152 6.23 1.04 5.02
N TYR A 153 6.69 -0.17 4.73
CA TYR A 153 7.77 -0.83 5.44
C TYR A 153 9.05 -0.01 5.34
N TYR A 154 9.45 0.41 4.13
CA TYR A 154 10.66 1.23 3.95
C TYR A 154 10.55 2.59 4.63
N PHE A 155 9.37 3.22 4.64
CA PHE A 155 9.14 4.44 5.43
C PHE A 155 9.28 4.19 6.93
N THR A 156 8.72 3.10 7.45
CA THR A 156 8.79 2.74 8.89
C THR A 156 10.23 2.61 9.38
N PHE A 157 11.13 2.26 8.48
CA PHE A 157 12.49 1.82 8.79
C PHE A 157 13.57 2.77 8.26
N ASP A 158 13.23 4.06 8.12
CA ASP A 158 14.09 5.18 7.73
C ASP A 158 14.75 5.03 6.35
N ARG A 159 14.10 4.30 5.44
CA ARG A 159 14.56 4.08 4.05
C ARG A 159 13.65 4.77 3.04
N ALA A 160 13.30 6.04 3.31
CA ALA A 160 12.36 6.83 2.51
C ALA A 160 12.72 6.91 1.01
N ARG A 161 14.02 6.92 0.66
CA ARG A 161 14.50 6.91 -0.73
C ARG A 161 14.05 5.68 -1.53
N ILE A 162 14.07 4.51 -0.89
CA ILE A 162 13.63 3.25 -1.52
C ILE A 162 12.12 3.30 -1.70
N SER A 163 11.40 3.81 -0.70
CA SER A 163 9.95 3.99 -0.78
C SER A 163 9.54 4.90 -1.95
N PHE A 164 10.20 6.05 -2.09
CA PHE A 164 10.01 6.95 -3.23
C PHE A 164 10.31 6.27 -4.57
N THR A 165 11.36 5.44 -4.64
CA THR A 165 11.71 4.73 -5.88
C THR A 165 10.63 3.72 -6.29
N ILE A 166 10.05 3.01 -5.32
CA ILE A 166 8.92 2.10 -5.53
C ILE A 166 7.73 2.88 -6.11
N ASP A 167 7.44 4.04 -5.55
CA ASP A 167 6.30 4.86 -5.96
C ASP A 167 6.48 5.53 -7.30
N PHE A 168 7.67 6.08 -7.54
CA PHE A 168 8.01 6.63 -8.84
C PHE A 168 7.87 5.56 -9.94
N ALA A 169 8.37 4.35 -9.69
CA ALA A 169 8.25 3.26 -10.67
C ALA A 169 6.81 2.79 -10.86
N ARG A 170 6.06 2.58 -9.76
CA ARG A 170 4.64 2.16 -9.81
C ARG A 170 3.79 3.21 -10.49
N TYR A 171 3.76 4.44 -9.98
CA TYR A 171 2.88 5.48 -10.50
C TYR A 171 3.34 6.01 -11.86
N GLY A 172 4.65 6.08 -12.10
CA GLY A 172 5.20 6.42 -13.41
C GLY A 172 4.81 5.41 -14.49
N SER A 173 5.02 4.12 -14.24
CA SER A 173 4.59 3.07 -15.19
C SER A 173 3.08 3.03 -15.37
N GLN A 174 2.30 3.22 -14.29
CA GLN A 174 0.84 3.33 -14.37
C GLN A 174 0.41 4.45 -15.32
N THR A 175 0.96 5.66 -15.16
CA THR A 175 0.63 6.79 -16.04
C THR A 175 0.98 6.47 -17.49
N VAL A 176 2.15 5.86 -17.76
CA VAL A 176 2.56 5.45 -19.11
C VAL A 176 1.60 4.43 -19.70
N PHE A 177 1.22 3.38 -18.96
CA PHE A 177 0.31 2.36 -19.46
C PHE A 177 -1.10 2.90 -19.72
N LEU A 178 -1.60 3.77 -18.84
CA LEU A 178 -2.91 4.39 -19.05
C LEU A 178 -2.91 5.31 -20.27
N LEU A 179 -1.86 6.12 -20.47
CA LEU A 179 -1.72 6.94 -21.68
C LEU A 179 -1.65 6.06 -22.94
N ALA A 180 -0.90 4.95 -22.90
CA ALA A 180 -0.81 4.03 -24.03
C ALA A 180 -2.16 3.37 -24.38
N LEU A 181 -2.97 3.04 -23.38
CA LEU A 181 -4.34 2.56 -23.59
C LEU A 181 -5.26 3.64 -24.18
N CYS A 182 -5.12 4.88 -23.71
CA CYS A 182 -5.92 6.02 -24.17
C CYS A 182 -5.68 6.36 -25.65
N GLU A 183 -4.43 6.25 -26.11
CA GLU A 183 -4.05 6.46 -27.52
C GLU A 183 -4.33 5.23 -28.41
N GLY A 184 -4.89 4.14 -27.85
CA GLY A 184 -5.27 2.94 -28.59
C GLY A 184 -4.10 2.08 -29.06
N PHE A 185 -2.91 2.20 -28.46
CA PHE A 185 -1.71 1.49 -28.91
C PHE A 185 -1.70 -0.02 -28.62
N VAL A 186 -2.56 -0.54 -27.74
CA VAL A 186 -2.43 -1.92 -27.21
C VAL A 186 -3.73 -2.72 -27.31
N VAL A 187 -4.82 -2.24 -26.71
CA VAL A 187 -6.13 -2.90 -26.65
C VAL A 187 -7.21 -1.82 -26.63
N GLU A 188 -8.44 -2.14 -27.04
CA GLU A 188 -9.60 -1.28 -26.80
C GLU A 188 -9.71 -0.90 -25.31
N ALA A 189 -9.92 0.39 -25.06
CA ALA A 189 -10.00 0.93 -23.71
C ALA A 189 -11.25 0.38 -23.00
N SER A 190 -11.01 -0.45 -21.98
CA SER A 190 -12.04 -1.03 -21.12
C SER A 190 -11.62 -0.92 -19.65
N ILE A 191 -12.60 -0.99 -18.75
CA ILE A 191 -12.35 -1.03 -17.30
C ILE A 191 -11.38 -2.15 -16.91
N SER A 192 -11.48 -3.32 -17.51
CA SER A 192 -10.60 -4.46 -17.23
C SER A 192 -9.16 -4.17 -17.68
N ALA A 193 -8.97 -3.56 -18.85
CA ALA A 193 -7.64 -3.17 -19.34
C ALA A 193 -6.99 -2.13 -18.42
N VAL A 194 -7.75 -1.14 -17.95
CA VAL A 194 -7.29 -0.14 -16.97
C VAL A 194 -6.84 -0.81 -15.67
N LEU A 195 -7.65 -1.69 -15.10
CA LEU A 195 -7.32 -2.37 -13.85
C LEU A 195 -6.11 -3.30 -13.99
N TYR A 196 -5.96 -4.00 -15.12
CA TYR A 196 -4.76 -4.78 -15.40
C TYR A 196 -3.53 -3.90 -15.55
N ALA A 197 -3.61 -2.76 -16.25
CA ALA A 197 -2.51 -1.82 -16.36
C ALA A 197 -2.06 -1.32 -14.97
N MET A 198 -3.00 -0.98 -14.10
CA MET A 198 -2.72 -0.59 -12.72
C MET A 198 -2.12 -1.74 -11.91
N ALA A 199 -2.58 -2.98 -12.11
CA ALA A 199 -2.05 -4.16 -11.44
C ALA A 199 -0.61 -4.48 -11.86
N VAL A 200 -0.31 -4.38 -13.16
CA VAL A 200 1.06 -4.55 -13.69
C VAL A 200 1.97 -3.46 -13.16
N ALA A 201 1.51 -2.21 -13.11
CA ALA A 201 2.27 -1.12 -12.52
C ALA A 201 2.54 -1.34 -11.02
N ALA A 202 1.55 -1.82 -10.27
CA ALA A 202 1.73 -2.22 -8.88
C ALA A 202 2.72 -3.40 -8.74
N LEU A 203 2.71 -4.34 -9.67
CA LEU A 203 3.65 -5.47 -9.70
C LEU A 203 5.09 -4.99 -9.91
N ILE A 204 5.31 -4.00 -10.77
CA ILE A 204 6.64 -3.37 -10.95
C ILE A 204 7.13 -2.78 -9.61
N GLY A 205 6.27 -2.02 -8.92
CA GLY A 205 6.59 -1.48 -7.60
C GLY A 205 6.87 -2.57 -6.56
N LEU A 206 6.08 -3.64 -6.55
CA LEU A 206 6.28 -4.80 -5.68
C LEU A 206 7.62 -5.49 -5.95
N ILE A 207 7.95 -5.79 -7.20
CA ILE A 207 9.20 -6.44 -7.60
C ILE A 207 10.39 -5.57 -7.15
N LEU A 208 10.37 -4.27 -7.45
CA LEU A 208 11.43 -3.36 -7.02
C LEU A 208 11.55 -3.32 -5.49
N GLY A 209 10.44 -3.27 -4.77
CA GLY A 209 10.44 -3.31 -3.32
C GLY A 209 11.05 -4.60 -2.75
N LEU A 210 10.81 -5.74 -3.40
CA LEU A 210 11.37 -7.03 -3.00
C LEU A 210 12.87 -7.14 -3.29
N LEU A 211 13.36 -6.55 -4.38
CA LEU A 211 14.78 -6.57 -4.74
C LEU A 211 15.67 -5.87 -3.69
N PHE A 212 15.13 -4.87 -2.99
CA PHE A 212 15.84 -4.18 -1.91
C PHE A 212 15.59 -4.78 -0.52
N PHE A 213 14.82 -5.88 -0.44
CA PHE A 213 14.35 -6.43 0.82
C PHE A 213 15.46 -7.21 1.53
N GLY A 214 15.62 -6.96 2.83
CA GLY A 214 16.66 -7.59 3.64
C GLY A 214 16.29 -9.01 4.11
N PRO A 215 17.22 -9.69 4.81
CA PRO A 215 16.97 -11.03 5.35
C PRO A 215 15.85 -11.01 6.39
N VAL A 216 14.98 -12.01 6.31
CA VAL A 216 13.82 -12.20 7.17
C VAL A 216 13.97 -13.48 7.98
N SER A 217 13.57 -13.43 9.25
CA SER A 217 13.55 -14.60 10.13
C SER A 217 12.09 -14.90 10.51
N PHE A 218 11.70 -16.17 10.45
CA PHE A 218 10.36 -16.61 10.84
C PHE A 218 10.45 -17.41 12.14
N GLN A 219 9.76 -16.95 13.18
CA GLN A 219 9.68 -17.66 14.46
C GLN A 219 8.25 -17.63 14.99
N ALA A 220 7.65 -18.80 15.18
CA ALA A 220 6.24 -18.95 15.58
C ALA A 220 5.91 -18.30 16.93
N SER A 221 6.84 -18.38 17.90
CA SER A 221 6.67 -17.77 19.22
C SER A 221 6.55 -16.24 19.15
N ASN A 222 7.34 -15.61 18.27
CA ASN A 222 7.31 -14.18 18.04
C ASN A 222 6.13 -13.75 17.17
N MET A 223 5.64 -14.63 16.30
CA MET A 223 4.44 -14.37 15.49
C MET A 223 3.22 -14.16 16.38
N ARG A 224 2.90 -15.10 17.27
CA ARG A 224 1.75 -14.97 18.18
C ARG A 224 1.83 -13.70 19.04
N ARG A 225 3.03 -13.37 19.55
CA ARG A 225 3.26 -12.15 20.33
C ARG A 225 3.04 -10.89 19.49
N THR A 226 3.53 -10.87 18.25
CA THR A 226 3.37 -9.74 17.33
C THR A 226 1.91 -9.52 16.97
N LEU A 227 1.19 -10.59 16.60
CA LEU A 227 -0.24 -10.53 16.29
C LEU A 227 -1.06 -10.03 17.48
N SER A 228 -0.78 -10.50 18.70
CA SER A 228 -1.47 -10.02 19.91
C SER A 228 -1.25 -8.53 20.15
N ARG A 229 -0.02 -8.04 19.95
CA ARG A 229 0.31 -6.60 20.09
C ARG A 229 -0.36 -5.76 19.00
N HIS A 230 -0.35 -6.25 17.75
CA HIS A 230 -1.03 -5.60 16.63
C HIS A 230 -2.53 -5.55 16.87
N TRP A 231 -3.15 -6.64 17.30
CA TRP A 231 -4.59 -6.70 17.59
C TRP A 231 -5.01 -5.73 18.71
N TYR A 232 -4.23 -5.63 19.79
CA TYR A 232 -4.53 -4.69 20.88
C TYR A 232 -4.60 -3.24 20.39
N PHE A 233 -3.77 -2.87 19.42
CA PHE A 233 -3.80 -1.57 18.77
C PHE A 233 -4.93 -1.46 17.73
N ALA A 234 -5.05 -2.46 16.85
CA ALA A 234 -5.94 -2.45 15.70
C ALA A 234 -7.42 -2.54 16.08
N ARG A 235 -7.79 -3.18 17.19
CA ARG A 235 -9.20 -3.32 17.62
C ARG A 235 -9.95 -2.00 17.76
N TRP A 236 -9.23 -0.89 17.97
CA TRP A 236 -9.80 0.45 18.06
C TRP A 236 -9.88 1.17 16.71
N LEU A 237 -9.16 0.68 15.69
CA LEU A 237 -9.11 1.26 14.34
C LEU A 237 -10.04 0.55 13.36
N ILE A 238 -10.37 -0.72 13.60
CA ILE A 238 -11.24 -1.51 12.71
C ILE A 238 -12.60 -0.84 12.48
N PRO A 239 -13.31 -0.33 13.52
CA PRO A 239 -14.61 0.32 13.29
C PRO A 239 -14.49 1.52 12.33
N THR A 240 -13.43 2.31 12.49
CA THR A 240 -13.15 3.46 11.62
C THR A 240 -12.74 3.04 10.21
N ALA A 241 -12.08 1.89 10.06
CA ALA A 241 -11.69 1.37 8.75
C ALA A 241 -12.88 0.81 7.94
N VAL A 242 -13.92 0.33 8.61
CA VAL A 242 -15.14 -0.19 7.96
C VAL A 242 -16.17 0.92 7.70
N ALA A 243 -16.16 1.98 8.51
CA ALA A 243 -17.11 3.09 8.39
C ALA A 243 -16.71 4.20 7.40
N ASN A 244 -15.47 4.19 6.89
CA ASN A 244 -14.95 5.13 5.88
C ASN A 244 -14.95 4.51 4.49
#